data_AF-V5GFD8-F1
#
_entry.id   AF-V5GFD8-F1
#
_cell.length_a   1.000
_cell.length_b   1.000
_cell.length_c   1.000
_cell.angle_alpha   90.00
_cell.angle_beta   90.00
_cell.angle_gamma   90.00
#
_symmetry.space_group_name_H-M   'P 1'
#
loop_
_entity.id
_entity.type
_entity.pdbx_description
1 polymer ?
#
loop_
_entity_poly.entity_id
_entity_poly.type
_entity_poly.pdbx_seq_one_letter_code
_entity_poly.pdbx_strand_id
1 'polypeptide(L)'
;MAKYSRLFRLLIGVQRGQTALQDCWLLQGKLGRSREAACPLMDHMMHLRSHMAHLLDCLQYYLQVDVIESQLVRLLQQVGQTRDFEAIQHAHHSFLASLLFNSLIVINPAHECLRRILGLCQSLCQLFPCTNCPFTQRQFSQFESVAKDFEVQQKLLTTILSGLRDHLSDSQLPQLLVRLD
;
A
#
# COMPACT_ATOMS: atom_id res chain seq x y z
N MET A 1 -20.26 -1.53 12.28
CA MET A 1 -18.89 -1.67 12.82
C MET A 1 -17.96 -2.54 11.97
N ALA A 2 -18.35 -3.74 11.54
CA ALA A 2 -17.47 -4.63 10.75
C ALA A 2 -16.87 -3.99 9.47
N LYS A 3 -17.63 -3.14 8.78
CA LYS A 3 -17.17 -2.38 7.60
C LYS A 3 -15.97 -1.48 7.93
N TYR A 4 -16.05 -0.67 8.99
CA TYR A 4 -14.97 0.18 9.46
C TYR A 4 -13.73 -0.62 9.87
N SER A 5 -13.91 -1.77 10.54
CA SER A 5 -12.80 -2.63 10.93
C SER A 5 -12.02 -3.19 9.72
N ARG A 6 -12.68 -3.44 8.59
CA ARG A 6 -12.01 -3.86 7.35
C ARG A 6 -11.10 -2.76 6.81
N LEU A 7 -11.60 -1.52 6.74
CA LEU A 7 -10.80 -0.37 6.31
C LEU A 7 -9.63 -0.13 7.24
N PHE A 8 -9.87 -0.15 8.55
CA PHE A 8 -8.82 0.05 9.54
C PHE A 8 -7.69 -1.00 9.41
N ARG A 9 -8.04 -2.27 9.17
CA ARG A 9 -7.05 -3.33 8.95
C ARG A 9 -6.20 -3.11 7.70
N LEU A 10 -6.76 -2.54 6.64
CA LEU A 10 -6.00 -2.19 5.45
C LEU A 10 -5.02 -1.05 5.76
N LEU A 11 -5.52 0.04 6.35
CA LEU A 11 -4.72 1.23 6.70
C LEU A 11 -3.53 0.87 7.61
N ILE A 12 -3.79 0.12 8.69
CA ILE A 12 -2.72 -0.30 9.60
C ILE A 12 -1.75 -1.27 8.92
N GLY A 13 -2.21 -2.07 7.96
CA GLY A 13 -1.36 -2.94 7.17
C GLY A 13 -0.35 -2.16 6.34
N VAL A 14 -0.82 -1.14 5.62
CA VAL A 14 0.03 -0.22 4.83
C VAL A 14 1.03 0.50 5.74
N GLN A 15 0.56 1.10 6.84
CA GLN A 15 1.40 1.83 7.78
C GLN A 15 2.49 0.95 8.41
N ARG A 16 2.16 -0.31 8.75
CA ARG A 16 3.13 -1.28 9.25
C ARG A 16 4.17 -1.66 8.20
N GLY A 17 3.75 -1.82 6.94
CA GLY A 17 4.67 -2.05 5.83
C GLY A 17 5.66 -0.90 5.64
N GLN A 18 5.18 0.34 5.64
CA GLN A 18 6.02 1.54 5.54
C GLN A 18 7.02 1.63 6.69
N THR A 19 6.55 1.44 7.93
CA THR A 19 7.40 1.51 9.13
C THR A 19 8.50 0.44 9.06
N ALA A 20 8.17 -0.79 8.70
CA ALA A 20 9.15 -1.87 8.59
C ALA A 20 10.21 -1.59 7.50
N LEU A 21 9.80 -1.08 6.33
CA LEU A 21 10.73 -0.70 5.26
C LEU A 21 11.62 0.49 5.65
N GLN A 22 11.11 1.39 6.49
CA GLN A 22 11.87 2.52 7.02
C GLN A 22 12.88 2.08 8.07
N ASP A 23 12.51 1.16 8.96
CA ASP A 23 13.40 0.57 9.96
C ASP A 23 14.57 -0.17 9.29
N CYS A 24 14.31 -0.92 8.21
CA CYS A 24 15.36 -1.54 7.41
C CYS A 24 16.33 -0.51 6.81
N TRP A 25 15.82 0.61 6.30
CA TRP A 25 16.66 1.70 5.78
C TRP A 25 17.54 2.32 6.87
N LEU A 26 16.98 2.56 8.06
CA LEU A 26 17.74 3.08 9.20
C LEU A 26 18.81 2.09 9.68
N LEU A 27 18.49 0.79 9.73
CA LEU A 27 19.42 -0.27 10.11
C LEU A 27 20.61 -0.32 9.14
N GLN A 28 20.34 -0.32 7.84
CA GLN A 28 21.40 -0.32 6.82
C GLN A 28 22.17 0.99 6.78
N GLY A 29 21.52 2.13 7.05
CA GLY A 29 22.21 3.42 7.20
C GLY A 29 23.21 3.44 8.36
N LYS A 30 22.97 2.66 9.43
CA LYS A 30 23.91 2.49 10.54
C LYS A 30 25.06 1.54 10.17
N LEU A 31 24.75 0.41 9.52
CA LEU A 31 25.72 -0.60 9.13
C LEU A 31 26.64 -0.11 7.99
N GLY A 32 26.09 0.57 6.98
CA GLY A 32 26.82 1.08 5.82
C GLY A 32 27.76 2.25 6.09
N ARG A 33 27.67 2.90 7.26
CA ARG A 33 28.71 3.85 7.74
C ARG A 33 30.01 3.14 8.11
N SER A 34 29.96 1.83 8.33
CA SER A 34 31.13 0.95 8.52
C SER A 34 31.58 0.45 7.14
N ARG A 35 32.42 1.25 6.47
CA ARG A 35 32.69 1.28 5.03
C ARG A 35 33.56 0.13 4.49
N GLU A 36 33.18 -1.13 4.71
CA GLU A 36 34.00 -2.29 4.27
C GLU A 36 33.28 -3.34 3.41
N ALA A 37 31.97 -3.25 3.19
CA ALA A 37 31.26 -4.22 2.33
C ALA A 37 30.21 -3.57 1.43
N ALA A 38 30.65 -2.95 0.33
CA ALA A 38 29.76 -2.64 -0.79
C ALA A 38 29.40 -3.96 -1.52
N CYS A 39 28.39 -4.65 -1.00
CA CYS A 39 27.85 -5.85 -1.65
C CYS A 39 26.83 -5.41 -2.71
N PRO A 40 26.99 -5.77 -3.99
CA PRO A 40 26.05 -5.35 -5.05
C PRO A 40 24.62 -5.83 -4.76
N LEU A 41 24.45 -6.96 -4.07
CA LEU A 41 23.12 -7.42 -3.64
C LEU A 41 22.44 -6.44 -2.69
N MET A 42 23.19 -5.81 -1.78
CA MET A 42 22.64 -4.80 -0.86
C MET A 42 22.07 -3.62 -1.63
N ASP A 43 22.76 -3.16 -2.68
CA ASP A 43 22.28 -2.05 -3.52
C ASP A 43 20.95 -2.42 -4.20
N HIS A 44 20.83 -3.63 -4.73
CA HIS A 44 19.58 -4.13 -5.32
C HIS A 44 18.45 -4.25 -4.28
N MET A 45 18.75 -4.74 -3.08
CA MET A 45 17.79 -4.82 -1.98
C MET A 45 17.31 -3.43 -1.55
N MET A 46 18.21 -2.46 -1.45
CA MET A 46 17.90 -1.08 -1.09
C MET A 46 17.09 -0.37 -2.17
N HIS A 47 17.36 -0.68 -3.44
CA HIS A 47 16.57 -0.20 -4.56
C HIS A 47 15.14 -0.77 -4.52
N LEU A 48 14.99 -2.09 -4.41
CA LEU A 48 13.67 -2.75 -4.29
C LEU A 48 12.89 -2.23 -3.08
N ARG A 49 13.55 -2.07 -1.92
CA ARG A 49 12.95 -1.49 -0.71
C ARG A 49 12.41 -0.09 -0.97
N SER A 50 13.17 0.75 -1.67
CA SER A 50 12.74 2.12 -1.99
C SER A 50 11.55 2.13 -2.95
N HIS A 51 11.55 1.23 -3.93
CA HIS A 51 10.42 1.05 -4.85
C HIS A 51 9.15 0.57 -4.13
N MET A 52 9.28 -0.42 -3.24
CA MET A 52 8.17 -0.88 -2.39
C MET A 52 7.65 0.25 -1.48
N ALA A 53 8.54 1.03 -0.86
CA ALA A 53 8.16 2.14 0.00
C ALA A 53 7.38 3.21 -0.76
N HIS A 54 7.86 3.62 -1.94
CA HIS A 54 7.14 4.57 -2.81
C HIS A 54 5.74 4.10 -3.16
N LEU A 55 5.58 2.81 -3.50
CA LEU A 55 4.28 2.23 -3.80
C LEU A 55 3.34 2.27 -2.57
N LEU A 56 3.85 1.99 -1.36
CA LEU A 56 3.05 2.10 -0.14
C LEU A 56 2.69 3.55 0.20
N ASP A 57 3.58 4.51 -0.04
CA ASP A 57 3.32 5.94 0.15
C ASP A 57 2.22 6.43 -0.79
N CYS A 58 2.27 6.03 -2.07
CA CYS A 58 1.23 6.32 -3.05
C CYS A 58 -0.12 5.73 -2.63
N LEU A 59 -0.13 4.48 -2.15
CA LEU A 59 -1.34 3.82 -1.65
C LEU A 59 -1.89 4.50 -0.40
N GLN A 60 -1.03 4.89 0.54
CA GLN A 60 -1.45 5.58 1.76
C GLN A 60 -2.11 6.91 1.42
N TYR A 61 -1.48 7.71 0.55
CA TYR A 61 -2.03 8.99 0.11
C TYR A 61 -3.40 8.79 -0.56
N TYR A 62 -3.51 7.84 -1.49
CA TYR A 62 -4.77 7.54 -2.15
C TYR A 62 -5.87 7.16 -1.15
N LEU A 63 -5.58 6.25 -0.23
CA LEU A 63 -6.57 5.81 0.75
C LEU A 63 -7.00 6.95 1.68
N GLN A 64 -6.07 7.78 2.15
CA GLN A 64 -6.37 8.82 3.14
C GLN A 64 -7.01 10.06 2.52
N VAL A 65 -6.36 10.63 1.50
CA VAL A 65 -6.76 11.91 0.92
C VAL A 65 -7.82 11.70 -0.16
N ASP A 66 -7.51 10.85 -1.12
CA ASP A 66 -8.34 10.70 -2.32
C ASP A 66 -9.63 9.92 -2.06
N VAL A 67 -9.64 9.02 -1.07
CA VAL A 67 -10.81 8.20 -0.70
C VAL A 67 -11.45 8.66 0.61
N ILE A 68 -10.74 8.62 1.73
CA ILE A 68 -11.37 8.86 3.05
C ILE A 68 -11.80 10.31 3.20
N GLU A 69 -10.90 11.26 3.00
CA GLU A 69 -11.19 12.68 3.18
C GLU A 69 -12.25 13.17 2.18
N SER A 70 -12.11 12.80 0.90
CA SER A 70 -13.08 13.18 -0.14
C SER A 70 -14.51 12.67 0.15
N GLN A 71 -14.65 11.42 0.60
CA GLN A 71 -15.96 10.84 0.93
C GLN A 71 -16.52 11.41 2.23
N LEU A 72 -15.65 11.72 3.21
CA LEU A 72 -16.08 12.35 4.47
C LEU A 72 -16.63 13.75 4.24
N VAL A 73 -15.98 14.56 3.41
CA VAL A 73 -16.47 15.90 3.05
C VAL A 73 -17.85 15.82 2.40
N ARG A 74 -18.06 14.88 1.46
CA ARG A 74 -19.38 14.66 0.83
C ARG A 74 -20.45 14.28 1.86
N LEU A 75 -20.13 13.37 2.79
CA LEU A 75 -21.05 12.96 3.85
C LEU A 75 -21.42 14.16 4.75
N LEU A 76 -20.43 14.94 5.19
CA LEU A 76 -20.67 16.09 6.07
C LEU A 76 -21.54 17.15 5.39
N GLN A 77 -21.35 17.39 4.10
CA GLN A 77 -22.21 18.28 3.32
C GLN A 77 -23.66 17.77 3.25
N GLN A 78 -23.86 16.48 2.94
CA GLN A 78 -25.20 15.90 2.87
C GLN A 78 -25.92 15.93 4.23
N VAL A 79 -25.22 15.56 5.31
CA VAL A 79 -25.77 15.57 6.67
C VAL A 79 -26.06 17.00 7.15
N GLY A 80 -25.24 17.97 6.77
CA GLY A 80 -25.46 19.38 7.10
C GLY A 80 -26.66 20.03 6.39
N GLN A 81 -27.13 19.44 5.29
CA GLN A 81 -28.23 19.97 4.48
C GLN A 81 -29.61 19.41 4.87
N THR A 82 -29.67 18.37 5.70
CA THR A 82 -30.92 17.73 6.09
C THR A 82 -31.04 17.59 7.61
N ARG A 83 -32.27 17.62 8.11
CA ARG A 83 -32.60 17.28 9.52
C ARG A 83 -33.37 15.97 9.64
N ASP A 84 -33.61 15.31 8.51
CA ASP A 84 -34.30 14.02 8.47
C ASP A 84 -33.31 12.89 8.81
N PHE A 85 -33.68 12.10 9.82
CA PHE A 85 -32.88 10.97 10.28
C PHE A 85 -32.73 9.89 9.19
N GLU A 86 -33.78 9.60 8.42
CA GLU A 86 -33.72 8.56 7.39
C GLU A 86 -32.77 8.98 6.25
N ALA A 87 -32.84 10.24 5.84
CA ALA A 87 -31.89 10.82 4.88
C ALA A 87 -30.43 10.74 5.39
N ILE A 88 -30.18 11.05 6.66
CA ILE A 88 -28.84 10.94 7.28
C ILE A 88 -28.36 9.49 7.29
N GLN A 89 -29.23 8.56 7.70
CA GLN A 89 -28.91 7.14 7.74
C GLN A 89 -28.58 6.60 6.35
N HIS A 90 -29.35 6.99 5.33
CA HIS A 90 -29.11 6.61 3.94
C HIS A 90 -27.79 7.18 3.42
N ALA A 91 -27.52 8.47 3.66
CA ALA A 91 -26.26 9.11 3.28
C ALA A 91 -25.05 8.40 3.89
N HIS A 92 -25.10 8.05 5.18
CA HIS A 92 -24.04 7.30 5.84
C HIS A 92 -23.89 5.87 5.28
N HIS A 93 -24.98 5.19 4.90
CA HIS A 93 -24.89 3.88 4.25
C HIS A 93 -24.19 3.97 2.89
N SER A 94 -24.58 4.96 2.08
CA SER A 94 -23.97 5.24 0.78
C SER A 94 -22.49 5.58 0.93
N PHE A 95 -22.14 6.47 1.87
CA PHE A 95 -20.76 6.79 2.23
C PHE A 95 -19.95 5.52 2.52
N LEU A 96 -20.44 4.64 3.39
CA LEU A 96 -19.74 3.39 3.74
C LEU A 96 -19.57 2.44 2.55
N ALA A 97 -20.56 2.36 1.66
CA ALA A 97 -20.47 1.54 0.46
C ALA A 97 -19.39 2.08 -0.49
N SER A 98 -19.42 3.38 -0.77
CA SER A 98 -18.44 4.08 -1.60
C SER A 98 -17.04 3.99 -1.02
N LEU A 99 -16.88 4.22 0.28
CA LEU A 99 -15.61 4.12 0.99
C LEU A 99 -14.96 2.73 0.83
N LEU A 100 -15.74 1.67 1.01
CA LEU A 100 -15.24 0.29 0.87
C LEU A 100 -14.92 -0.11 -0.57
N PHE A 101 -15.68 0.41 -1.54
CA PHE A 101 -15.43 0.16 -2.95
C PHE A 101 -14.17 0.89 -3.42
N ASN A 102 -14.09 2.20 -3.14
CA ASN A 102 -12.97 3.05 -3.54
C ASN A 102 -11.67 2.70 -2.81
N SER A 103 -11.72 2.17 -1.59
CA SER A 103 -10.53 1.63 -0.91
C SER A 103 -10.08 0.27 -1.45
N LEU A 104 -10.69 -0.24 -2.53
CA LEU A 104 -10.39 -1.51 -3.19
C LEU A 104 -10.68 -2.76 -2.33
N ILE A 105 -11.27 -2.59 -1.14
CA ILE A 105 -11.54 -3.67 -0.16
C ILE A 105 -12.60 -4.65 -0.65
N VAL A 106 -13.56 -4.17 -1.43
CA VAL A 106 -14.63 -4.99 -2.02
C VAL A 106 -14.15 -5.70 -3.29
N ILE A 107 -13.15 -5.15 -3.96
CA ILE A 107 -12.62 -5.67 -5.21
C ILE A 107 -11.58 -6.74 -4.87
N ASN A 108 -12.05 -7.98 -4.70
CA ASN A 108 -11.23 -9.13 -4.30
C ASN A 108 -9.85 -9.23 -5.00
N PRO A 109 -9.73 -9.13 -6.34
CA PRO A 109 -8.43 -9.23 -6.98
C PRO A 109 -7.47 -8.09 -6.60
N ALA A 110 -7.97 -6.86 -6.44
CA ALA A 110 -7.17 -5.72 -5.99
C ALA A 110 -6.77 -5.88 -4.52
N HIS A 111 -7.73 -6.22 -3.65
CA HIS A 111 -7.47 -6.43 -2.23
C HIS A 111 -6.46 -7.56 -1.98
N GLU A 112 -6.57 -8.66 -2.72
CA GLU A 112 -5.63 -9.78 -2.61
C GLU A 112 -4.23 -9.38 -3.08
N CYS A 113 -4.13 -8.61 -4.17
CA CYS A 113 -2.86 -8.06 -4.64
C CYS A 113 -2.20 -7.16 -3.58
N LEU A 114 -2.97 -6.25 -2.96
CA LEU A 114 -2.48 -5.41 -1.86
C LEU A 114 -1.99 -6.23 -0.68
N ARG A 115 -2.76 -7.24 -0.26
CA ARG A 115 -2.37 -8.14 0.83
C ARG A 115 -1.05 -8.85 0.53
N ARG A 116 -0.87 -9.29 -0.72
CA ARG A 116 0.34 -9.97 -1.19
C ARG A 116 1.55 -9.03 -1.23
N ILE A 117 1.38 -7.79 -1.71
CA ILE A 117 2.39 -6.74 -1.68
C ILE A 117 2.84 -6.46 -0.24
N LEU A 118 1.91 -6.31 0.71
CA LEU A 118 2.25 -6.09 2.12
C LEU A 118 3.02 -7.27 2.71
N GLY A 119 2.67 -8.50 2.33
CA GLY A 119 3.42 -9.70 2.70
C GLY A 119 4.84 -9.71 2.12
N LEU A 120 5.00 -9.33 0.85
CA LEU A 120 6.32 -9.23 0.21
C LEU A 120 7.21 -8.16 0.85
N CYS A 121 6.63 -7.02 1.29
CA CYS A 121 7.36 -6.01 2.04
C CYS A 121 7.93 -6.60 3.34
N GLN A 122 7.15 -7.40 4.07
CA GLN A 122 7.62 -8.07 5.28
C GLN A 122 8.70 -9.12 4.98
N SER A 123 8.51 -9.91 3.93
CA SER A 123 9.52 -10.89 3.48
C SER A 123 10.84 -10.22 3.13
N LEU A 124 10.81 -9.09 2.40
CA LEU A 124 12.01 -8.32 2.10
C LEU A 124 12.68 -7.81 3.38
N CYS A 125 11.91 -7.28 4.34
CA CYS A 125 12.43 -6.80 5.62
C CYS A 125 13.17 -7.90 6.39
N GLN A 126 12.69 -9.15 6.34
CA GLN A 126 13.33 -10.30 6.99
C GLN A 126 14.65 -10.73 6.33
N LEU A 127 14.88 -10.37 5.07
CA LEU A 127 16.12 -10.68 4.36
C LEU A 127 17.26 -9.73 4.71
N PHE A 128 16.96 -8.53 5.25
CA PHE A 128 17.99 -7.57 5.62
C PHE A 128 18.87 -8.13 6.75
N PRO A 129 20.20 -8.12 6.58
CA PRO A 129 21.08 -8.66 7.59
C PRO A 129 21.12 -7.75 8.81
N CYS A 130 21.00 -8.34 10.00
CA CYS A 130 21.16 -7.65 11.28
C CYS A 130 22.62 -7.41 11.67
N THR A 131 23.57 -8.05 10.98
CA THR A 131 25.01 -8.03 11.24
C THR A 131 25.79 -8.07 9.91
N ASN A 132 27.06 -7.67 9.89
CA ASN A 132 27.91 -7.65 8.68
C ASN A 132 28.35 -9.05 8.21
N CYS A 133 27.41 -10.00 8.13
CA CYS A 133 27.65 -11.34 7.62
C CYS A 133 27.46 -11.34 6.10
N PRO A 134 28.29 -12.10 5.35
CA PRO A 134 28.09 -12.27 3.92
C PRO A 134 26.75 -12.96 3.66
N PHE A 135 26.07 -12.54 2.60
CA PHE A 135 24.81 -13.14 2.19
C PHE A 135 25.01 -14.60 1.78
N THR A 136 24.11 -15.47 2.22
CA THR A 136 24.07 -16.87 1.80
C THR A 136 23.40 -16.99 0.44
N GLN A 137 23.79 -17.97 -0.38
CA GLN A 137 23.13 -18.28 -1.67
C GLN A 137 21.60 -18.41 -1.54
N ARG A 138 21.11 -18.94 -0.41
CA ARG A 138 19.68 -19.02 -0.10
C ARG A 138 19.02 -17.64 -0.02
N GLN A 139 19.64 -16.68 0.65
CA GLN A 139 19.11 -15.31 0.78
C GLN A 139 19.06 -14.61 -0.58
N PHE A 140 20.04 -14.87 -1.45
CA PHE A 140 20.03 -14.38 -2.83
C PHE A 140 18.83 -14.94 -3.61
N SER A 141 18.62 -16.26 -3.59
CA SER A 141 17.45 -16.87 -4.27
C SER A 141 16.10 -16.40 -3.70
N GLN A 142 16.03 -16.13 -2.39
CA GLN A 142 14.83 -15.60 -1.75
C GLN A 142 14.59 -14.15 -2.18
N PHE A 143 15.62 -13.32 -2.25
CA PHE A 143 15.53 -11.97 -2.75
C PHE A 143 15.03 -11.93 -4.19
N GLU A 144 15.60 -12.74 -5.10
CA GLU A 144 15.15 -12.81 -6.49
C GLU A 144 13.68 -13.22 -6.61
N SER A 145 13.24 -14.19 -5.81
CA SER A 145 11.83 -14.59 -5.76
C SER A 145 10.94 -13.43 -5.30
N VAL A 146 11.32 -12.72 -4.24
CA VAL A 146 10.56 -11.57 -3.71
C VAL A 146 10.50 -10.43 -4.72
N ALA A 147 11.61 -10.12 -5.38
CA ALA A 147 11.69 -9.08 -6.41
C ALA A 147 10.76 -9.40 -7.58
N LYS A 148 10.84 -10.63 -8.10
CA LYS A 148 9.99 -11.08 -9.22
C LYS A 148 8.52 -11.09 -8.85
N ASP A 149 8.18 -11.61 -7.67
CA ASP A 149 6.80 -11.65 -7.21
C ASP A 149 6.24 -10.24 -7.02
N PHE A 150 7.05 -9.31 -6.51
CA PHE A 150 6.66 -7.91 -6.36
C PHE A 150 6.35 -7.25 -7.70
N GLU A 151 7.22 -7.41 -8.70
CA GLU A 151 6.97 -6.87 -10.04
C GLU A 151 5.68 -7.42 -10.66
N VAL A 152 5.44 -8.73 -10.50
CA VAL A 152 4.21 -9.37 -10.99
C VAL A 152 2.99 -8.79 -10.26
N GLN A 153 3.05 -8.60 -8.95
CA GLN A 153 1.96 -8.00 -8.19
C GLN A 153 1.73 -6.53 -8.57
N GLN A 154 2.78 -5.74 -8.71
CA GLN A 154 2.65 -4.35 -9.12
C GLN A 154 2.00 -4.22 -10.50
N LYS A 155 2.46 -5.00 -11.49
CA LYS A 155 1.86 -5.03 -12.85
C LYS A 155 0.40 -5.50 -12.82
N LEU A 156 0.08 -6.49 -11.99
CA LEU A 156 -1.29 -6.95 -11.81
C LEU A 156 -2.16 -5.84 -11.20
N LEU A 157 -1.66 -5.15 -10.17
CA LEU A 157 -2.36 -4.04 -9.53
C LEU A 157 -2.64 -2.93 -10.53
N THR A 158 -1.65 -2.48 -11.30
CA THR A 158 -1.85 -1.42 -12.32
C THR A 158 -2.81 -1.85 -13.42
N THR A 159 -2.81 -3.12 -13.81
CA THR A 159 -3.77 -3.68 -14.78
C THR A 159 -5.20 -3.70 -14.23
N ILE A 160 -5.37 -4.08 -12.96
CA ILE A 160 -6.69 -4.06 -12.30
C ILE A 160 -7.17 -2.62 -12.17
N LEU A 161 -6.32 -1.71 -11.70
CA LEU A 161 -6.65 -0.30 -11.52
C LEU A 161 -7.00 0.37 -12.85
N SER A 162 -6.28 0.09 -13.93
CA SER A 162 -6.60 0.63 -15.26
C SER A 162 -7.94 0.11 -15.79
N GLY A 163 -8.27 -1.17 -15.56
CA GLY A 163 -9.59 -1.71 -15.89
C GLY A 163 -10.74 -1.13 -15.05
N LEU A 164 -10.44 -0.64 -13.85
CA LEU A 164 -11.41 0.02 -12.98
C LEU A 164 -11.54 1.52 -13.25
N ARG A 165 -10.64 2.10 -14.04
CA ARG A 165 -10.62 3.54 -14.37
C ARG A 165 -11.99 4.05 -14.83
N ASP A 166 -12.67 3.31 -15.68
CA ASP A 166 -13.94 3.73 -16.28
C ASP A 166 -15.14 3.61 -15.31
N HIS A 167 -15.01 2.80 -14.25
CA HIS A 167 -16.03 2.65 -13.19
C HIS A 167 -15.81 3.61 -12.02
N LEU A 168 -14.60 4.14 -11.91
CA LEU A 168 -14.12 4.97 -10.82
C LEU A 168 -13.84 6.41 -11.29
N SER A 169 -14.53 6.84 -12.35
CA SER A 169 -14.42 8.14 -13.01
C SER A 169 -14.65 9.35 -12.08
N ASP A 170 -15.44 9.16 -11.02
CA ASP A 170 -15.65 10.14 -9.93
C ASP A 170 -14.59 10.06 -8.81
N SER A 171 -13.61 9.17 -8.94
CA SER A 171 -12.53 8.94 -7.98
C SER A 171 -11.18 9.40 -8.55
N GLN A 172 -10.26 9.81 -7.67
CA GLN A 172 -8.90 10.22 -8.04
C GLN A 172 -7.99 9.03 -8.43
N LEU A 173 -8.55 7.87 -8.77
CA LEU A 173 -7.78 6.70 -9.22
C LEU A 173 -6.85 6.96 -10.41
N PRO A 174 -7.20 7.82 -11.40
CA PRO A 174 -6.26 8.23 -12.44
C PRO A 174 -5.00 8.90 -11.89
N GLN A 175 -5.10 9.65 -10.79
CA GLN A 175 -3.94 10.26 -10.13
C GLN A 175 -3.08 9.21 -9.41
N LEU A 176 -3.70 8.18 -8.84
CA LEU A 176 -2.95 7.05 -8.28
C LEU A 176 -2.18 6.31 -9.37
N LEU A 177 -2.79 6.03 -10.53
CA LEU A 177 -2.12 5.38 -11.65
C LEU A 177 -0.88 6.17 -12.12
N VAL A 178 -1.02 7.49 -12.27
CA VAL A 178 0.11 8.37 -12.66
C VAL A 178 1.22 8.40 -11.60
N ARG A 179 0.89 8.25 -10.31
CA ARG A 179 1.90 8.18 -9.24
C ARG A 179 2.61 6.82 -9.16
N LEU A 180 2.02 5.78 -9.74
CA LEU A 180 2.52 4.41 -9.76
C LEU A 180 3.36 4.07 -11.00
N ASP A 181 3.22 4.85 -12.09
CA ASP A 181 4.12 4.86 -13.26
C ASP A 181 5.45 5.57 -12.95
#